data_AF-U5BXF2-F1
#
_entry.id   AF-U5BXF2-F1
#
_cell.length_a   1.000
_cell.length_b   1.000
_cell.length_c   1.000
_cell.angle_alpha   90.00
_cell.angle_beta   90.00
_cell.angle_gamma   90.00
#
_symmetry.space_group_name_H-M   'P 1'
#
loop_
_entity.id
_entity.type
_entity.pdbx_description
1 polymer ?
#
loop_
_entity_poly.entity_id
_entity_poly.type
_entity_poly.pdbx_seq_one_letter_code
_entity_poly.pdbx_strand_id
1 'polypeptide(L)'
;MVLHLADWKITATIAPCKSNGLHGAMVAESKTLQASVGRHSPTIKMKFDVKMTEQIDIDFDFRKDSKCGDPDTDSLKLYETHKLLWNKELPNGKEFTLEIKGDSYGRFLLKNNFTMNLSSDRMCPHFDGKYSNKFDGWLSDNEREELKHKVRTIGGHIVFPAHKKNGFTINQARGVSRIICDRFDLTLECIKRFYKDQESPLSKTITNYNDFFDLFVDFNGYVDFFHLQDFVDQNGQIKFSLPFDNFNRPPLPQTIDEYKKYKEHTLDLMNNRNRRILKSITS
;
A
#
# COMPACT_ATOMS: atom_id res chain seq x y z
N MET A 1 -30.05 -37.73 4.27
CA MET A 1 -30.07 -36.60 3.31
C MET A 1 -28.75 -35.85 3.49
N VAL A 2 -27.77 -36.16 2.65
CA VAL A 2 -26.39 -35.67 2.76
C VAL A 2 -26.33 -34.34 2.02
N LEU A 3 -26.06 -33.24 2.73
CA LEU A 3 -25.82 -31.93 2.13
C LEU A 3 -24.33 -31.81 1.80
N HIS A 4 -24.03 -31.77 0.50
CA HIS A 4 -22.69 -31.55 -0.04
C HIS A 4 -22.17 -30.16 0.35
N LEU A 5 -21.05 -30.12 1.06
CA LEU A 5 -20.21 -28.92 1.19
C LEU A 5 -19.46 -28.73 -0.14
N ALA A 6 -19.75 -27.63 -0.84
CA ALA A 6 -18.99 -27.22 -2.01
C ALA A 6 -17.67 -26.56 -1.56
N ASP A 7 -16.56 -27.27 -1.75
CA ASP A 7 -15.21 -26.77 -1.55
C ASP A 7 -14.87 -25.68 -2.58
N TRP A 8 -14.94 -24.41 -2.18
CA TRP A 8 -14.37 -23.32 -2.97
C TRP A 8 -12.86 -23.21 -2.71
N LYS A 9 -12.06 -23.87 -3.57
CA LYS A 9 -10.63 -23.60 -3.68
C LYS A 9 -10.42 -22.23 -4.33
N ILE A 10 -10.00 -21.24 -3.53
CA ILE A 10 -9.39 -20.02 -4.07
C ILE A 10 -7.97 -20.41 -4.48
N THR A 11 -7.76 -20.67 -5.77
CA THR A 11 -6.42 -20.81 -6.34
C THR A 11 -5.77 -19.43 -6.38
N ALA A 12 -4.88 -19.15 -5.43
CA ALA A 12 -3.86 -18.13 -5.61
C ALA A 12 -2.89 -18.65 -6.68
N THR A 13 -3.11 -18.25 -7.93
CA THR A 13 -2.18 -18.55 -9.01
C THR A 13 -0.94 -17.71 -8.81
N ILE A 14 0.08 -18.27 -8.15
CA ILE A 14 1.44 -17.77 -8.24
C ILE A 14 1.91 -18.15 -9.64
N ALA A 15 1.85 -17.21 -10.57
CA ALA A 15 2.50 -17.39 -11.87
C ALA A 15 4.02 -17.33 -11.64
N PRO A 16 4.79 -18.38 -12.01
CA PRO A 16 6.24 -18.30 -11.95
C PRO A 16 6.73 -17.31 -13.01
N CYS A 17 7.60 -16.39 -12.59
CA CYS A 17 8.24 -15.40 -13.46
C CYS A 17 9.16 -16.14 -14.45
N LYS A 18 8.75 -16.20 -15.74
CA LYS A 18 9.58 -16.78 -16.80
C LYS A 18 10.67 -15.78 -17.18
N SER A 19 11.92 -16.13 -16.89
CA SER A 19 13.10 -15.46 -17.44
C SER A 19 13.24 -15.84 -18.91
N ASN A 20 12.96 -14.91 -19.82
CA ASN A 20 13.41 -15.02 -21.21
C ASN A 20 14.68 -14.21 -21.37
N GLY A 21 15.81 -14.91 -21.46
CA GLY A 21 17.07 -14.33 -21.92
C GLY A 21 16.99 -13.97 -23.40
N LEU A 22 17.58 -12.84 -23.74
CA LEU A 22 18.01 -12.54 -25.10
C LEU A 22 19.45 -12.04 -25.03
N HIS A 23 20.31 -12.78 -25.72
CA HIS A 23 21.71 -12.46 -25.99
C HIS A 23 21.82 -11.15 -26.76
N GLY A 24 22.69 -10.26 -26.29
CA GLY A 24 23.17 -9.10 -27.03
C GLY A 24 24.60 -8.82 -26.59
N ALA A 25 25.57 -9.39 -27.31
CA ALA A 25 26.97 -9.09 -27.14
C ALA A 25 27.25 -7.66 -27.64
N MET A 26 27.81 -6.80 -26.79
CA MET A 26 28.52 -5.60 -27.24
C MET A 26 30.01 -5.76 -26.92
N VAL A 27 30.78 -5.74 -27.99
CA VAL A 27 32.25 -5.73 -28.04
C VAL A 27 32.73 -4.38 -27.50
N ALA A 28 33.57 -4.39 -26.46
CA ALA A 28 34.28 -3.20 -26.00
C ALA A 28 35.63 -3.12 -26.72
N GLU A 29 35.78 -2.15 -27.62
CA GLU A 29 37.08 -1.80 -28.20
C GLU A 29 37.93 -1.02 -27.17
N SER A 30 39.09 -1.60 -26.84
CA SER A 30 40.15 -0.98 -26.06
C SER A 30 40.94 0.00 -26.94
N LYS A 31 40.97 1.29 -26.57
CA LYS A 31 42.00 2.23 -27.05
C LYS A 31 42.89 2.65 -25.90
N THR A 32 44.12 2.16 -25.96
CA THR A 32 45.27 2.54 -25.13
C THR A 32 45.69 3.97 -25.44
N LEU A 33 45.87 4.80 -24.41
CA LEU A 33 46.61 6.05 -24.48
C LEU A 33 47.59 6.08 -23.31
N GLN A 34 48.87 5.95 -23.62
CA GLN A 34 49.98 6.21 -22.71
C GLN A 34 50.23 7.73 -22.65
N ALA A 35 50.36 8.28 -21.45
CA ALA A 35 51.18 9.47 -21.20
C ALA A 35 51.61 9.57 -19.73
N SER A 36 52.78 10.19 -19.59
CA SER A 36 53.77 10.28 -18.52
C SER A 36 53.39 10.94 -17.19
N VAL A 37 54.22 10.61 -16.19
CA VAL A 37 54.30 11.13 -14.81
C VAL A 37 54.52 12.65 -14.73
N GLY A 38 53.78 13.35 -13.86
CA GLY A 38 54.07 14.74 -13.46
C GLY A 38 53.06 15.38 -12.50
N ARG A 39 53.45 15.48 -11.22
CA ARG A 39 53.10 16.44 -10.13
C ARG A 39 51.69 17.06 -10.03
N HIS A 40 51.07 16.78 -8.88
CA HIS A 40 50.24 17.66 -8.05
C HIS A 40 49.21 18.55 -8.77
N SER A 41 47.94 18.13 -8.74
CA SER A 41 46.79 19.03 -8.86
C SER A 41 45.66 18.55 -7.93
N PRO A 42 44.91 19.48 -7.32
CA PRO A 42 44.11 19.20 -6.15
C PRO A 42 42.86 18.41 -6.52
N THR A 43 42.55 17.40 -5.71
CA THR A 43 41.26 16.71 -5.76
C THR A 43 40.16 17.70 -5.42
N ILE A 44 39.50 18.25 -6.43
CA ILE A 44 38.22 18.92 -6.26
C ILE A 44 37.24 17.82 -5.83
N LYS A 45 37.01 17.72 -4.52
CA LYS A 45 35.84 17.01 -4.00
C LYS A 45 34.62 17.82 -4.42
N MET A 46 34.04 17.46 -5.55
CA MET A 46 32.67 17.84 -5.88
C MET A 46 31.77 17.21 -4.82
N LYS A 47 31.42 17.99 -3.79
CA LYS A 47 30.26 17.70 -2.96
C LYS A 47 29.04 17.84 -3.86
N PHE A 48 28.52 16.71 -4.34
CA PHE A 48 27.16 16.64 -4.80
C PHE A 48 26.26 16.65 -3.55
N ASP A 49 26.10 17.82 -2.93
CA ASP A 49 24.94 18.11 -2.09
C ASP A 49 23.77 18.44 -3.02
N VAL A 50 23.34 17.45 -3.79
CA VAL A 50 22.08 17.52 -4.50
C VAL A 50 21.02 17.09 -3.51
N LYS A 51 20.53 18.05 -2.72
CA LYS A 51 19.26 17.93 -2.00
C LYS A 51 18.13 18.04 -3.04
N MET A 52 18.07 17.09 -3.98
CA MET A 52 16.86 16.85 -4.78
C MET A 52 15.92 16.11 -3.85
N THR A 53 15.08 16.84 -3.12
CA THR A 53 13.78 16.26 -2.77
C THR A 53 13.07 16.06 -4.11
N GLU A 54 13.16 14.86 -4.69
CA GLU A 54 12.25 14.47 -5.77
C GLU A 54 10.84 14.65 -5.21
N GLN A 55 10.16 15.68 -5.69
CA GLN A 55 8.80 15.99 -5.26
C GLN A 55 7.94 14.78 -5.59
N ILE A 56 7.26 14.21 -4.59
CA ILE A 56 6.36 13.08 -4.79
C ILE A 56 5.28 13.52 -5.79
N ASP A 57 5.26 12.90 -6.96
CA ASP A 57 4.16 13.02 -7.91
C ASP A 57 2.96 12.22 -7.38
N ILE A 58 2.04 12.94 -6.73
CA ILE A 58 0.87 12.36 -6.08
C ILE A 58 -0.17 11.80 -7.06
N ASP A 59 -0.04 12.07 -8.35
CA ASP A 59 -0.90 11.50 -9.40
C ASP A 59 -0.19 10.42 -10.23
N PHE A 60 1.04 10.03 -9.83
CA PHE A 60 1.75 8.94 -10.48
C PHE A 60 1.03 7.60 -10.30
N ASP A 61 0.85 6.88 -11.41
CA ASP A 61 0.30 5.53 -11.43
C ASP A 61 1.41 4.49 -11.21
N PHE A 62 1.51 3.92 -10.01
CA PHE A 62 2.60 2.99 -9.69
C PHE A 62 2.59 1.71 -10.54
N ARG A 63 1.47 1.36 -11.19
CA ARG A 63 1.45 0.25 -12.16
C ARG A 63 2.45 0.44 -13.30
N LYS A 64 2.77 1.69 -13.65
CA LYS A 64 3.73 2.02 -14.72
C LYS A 64 5.19 1.73 -14.35
N ASP A 65 5.48 1.65 -13.06
CA ASP A 65 6.82 1.33 -12.53
C ASP A 65 6.97 -0.16 -12.19
N SER A 66 5.86 -0.89 -12.07
CA SER A 66 5.83 -2.32 -11.79
C SER A 66 6.19 -3.17 -13.00
N LYS A 67 7.03 -4.20 -12.82
CA LYS A 67 7.38 -5.14 -13.90
C LYS A 67 6.36 -6.27 -13.99
N CYS A 68 5.83 -6.73 -12.84
CA CYS A 68 4.82 -7.78 -12.78
C CYS A 68 3.37 -7.27 -12.90
N GLY A 69 3.19 -5.95 -12.93
CA GLY A 69 1.88 -5.28 -12.96
C GLY A 69 1.25 -5.05 -11.59
N ASP A 70 1.85 -5.58 -10.52
CA ASP A 70 1.47 -5.29 -9.14
C ASP A 70 2.53 -4.43 -8.43
N PRO A 71 2.32 -3.11 -8.30
CA PRO A 71 3.32 -2.22 -7.71
C PRO A 71 3.67 -2.53 -6.26
N ASP A 72 2.74 -3.13 -5.50
CA ASP A 72 2.98 -3.55 -4.12
C ASP A 72 4.07 -4.62 -4.02
N THR A 73 4.29 -5.36 -5.11
CA THR A 73 5.33 -6.38 -5.24
C THR A 73 6.69 -5.76 -5.62
N ASP A 74 6.77 -4.97 -6.69
CA ASP A 74 8.06 -4.65 -7.33
C ASP A 74 8.24 -3.20 -7.84
N SER A 75 7.37 -2.25 -7.47
CA SER A 75 7.59 -0.83 -7.81
C SER A 75 8.62 -0.21 -6.87
N LEU A 76 9.83 0.04 -7.36
CA LEU A 76 10.85 0.74 -6.57
C LEU A 76 10.38 2.16 -6.22
N LYS A 77 9.71 2.84 -7.16
CA LYS A 77 9.20 4.21 -6.93
C LYS A 77 8.17 4.24 -5.80
N LEU A 78 7.30 3.24 -5.68
CA LEU A 78 6.34 3.14 -4.57
C LEU A 78 7.06 2.99 -3.22
N TYR A 79 8.07 2.12 -3.16
CA TYR A 79 8.82 1.87 -1.93
C TYR A 79 9.70 3.04 -1.51
N GLU A 80 10.33 3.75 -2.46
CA GLU A 80 11.04 5.01 -2.19
C GLU A 80 10.07 6.09 -1.69
N THR A 81 8.88 6.17 -2.27
CA THR A 81 7.84 7.09 -1.80
C THR A 81 7.42 6.77 -0.36
N HIS A 82 7.22 5.49 -0.02
CA HIS A 82 6.94 5.08 1.37
C HIS A 82 8.09 5.41 2.33
N LYS A 83 9.34 5.16 1.92
CA LYS A 83 10.52 5.52 2.72
C LYS A 83 10.56 7.01 3.00
N LEU A 84 10.33 7.85 1.99
CA LEU A 84 10.31 9.30 2.12
C LEU A 84 9.19 9.79 3.06
N LEU A 85 8.00 9.20 2.98
CA LEU A 85 6.83 9.64 3.76
C LEU A 85 6.88 9.22 5.23
N TRP A 86 7.40 8.02 5.50
CA TRP A 86 7.28 7.39 6.81
C TRP A 86 8.58 7.44 7.61
N ASN A 87 9.71 7.85 7.03
CA ASN A 87 10.91 8.21 7.79
C ASN A 87 10.71 9.54 8.52
N LYS A 88 10.07 9.46 9.69
CA LYS A 88 9.73 10.61 10.54
C LYS A 88 9.54 10.17 11.98
N GLU A 89 9.39 11.14 12.87
CA GLU A 89 9.10 10.88 14.28
C GLU A 89 7.73 10.18 14.45
N LEU A 90 7.70 9.14 15.27
CA LEU A 90 6.48 8.48 15.71
C LEU A 90 5.75 9.34 16.76
N PRO A 91 4.44 9.16 16.96
CA PRO A 91 3.69 9.81 18.03
C PRO A 91 4.25 9.55 19.44
N ASN A 92 5.04 8.48 19.64
CA ASN A 92 5.73 8.18 20.89
C ASN A 92 7.10 8.89 21.07
N GLY A 93 7.45 9.83 20.18
CA GLY A 93 8.68 10.62 20.21
C GLY A 93 9.92 9.90 19.67
N LYS A 94 9.79 8.67 19.18
CA LYS A 94 10.93 7.90 18.63
C LYS A 94 11.07 8.12 17.14
N GLU A 95 12.32 8.15 16.65
CA GLU A 95 12.61 8.26 15.22
C GLU A 95 12.29 6.93 14.50
N PHE A 96 11.34 6.96 13.54
CA PHE A 96 11.06 5.83 12.66
C PHE A 96 11.97 5.88 11.45
N THR A 97 12.67 4.77 11.17
CA THR A 97 13.54 4.66 10.00
C THR A 97 13.16 3.44 9.18
N LEU A 98 13.17 3.60 7.86
CA LEU A 98 12.86 2.59 6.86
C LEU A 98 14.00 2.46 5.87
N GLU A 99 14.33 1.21 5.57
CA GLU A 99 15.24 0.84 4.50
C GLU A 99 14.58 -0.17 3.56
N ILE A 100 14.73 0.06 2.25
CA ILE A 100 14.18 -0.84 1.25
C ILE A 100 15.05 -2.10 1.19
N LYS A 101 14.38 -3.25 1.17
CA LYS A 101 15.00 -4.56 0.97
C LYS A 101 14.29 -5.30 -0.15
N GLY A 102 15.06 -5.93 -1.04
CA GLY A 102 14.55 -6.98 -1.91
C GLY A 102 14.58 -8.33 -1.20
N ASP A 103 13.58 -9.17 -1.44
CA ASP A 103 13.64 -10.59 -1.14
C ASP A 103 14.18 -11.41 -2.33
N SER A 104 14.40 -12.71 -2.11
CA SER A 104 14.90 -13.62 -3.16
C SER A 104 13.92 -13.83 -4.32
N TYR A 105 12.67 -13.39 -4.18
CA TYR A 105 11.61 -13.51 -5.18
C TYR A 105 11.34 -12.20 -5.92
N GLY A 106 12.17 -11.17 -5.70
CA GLY A 106 12.05 -9.87 -6.33
C GLY A 106 10.98 -8.97 -5.71
N ARG A 107 10.46 -9.32 -4.51
CA ARG A 107 9.54 -8.45 -3.78
C ARG A 107 10.30 -7.42 -2.97
N PHE A 108 9.79 -6.20 -2.94
CA PHE A 108 10.28 -5.20 -2.03
C PHE A 108 9.62 -5.29 -0.65
N LEU A 109 10.39 -4.95 0.37
CA LEU A 109 10.01 -4.86 1.78
C LEU A 109 10.64 -3.58 2.36
N LEU A 110 10.06 -3.09 3.45
CA LEU A 110 10.59 -1.97 4.22
C LEU A 110 11.05 -2.48 5.59
N LYS A 111 12.36 -2.59 5.79
CA LYS A 111 12.92 -2.89 7.11
C LYS A 111 12.82 -1.65 7.99
N ASN A 112 12.31 -1.81 9.21
CA ASN A 112 12.29 -0.75 10.22
C ASN A 112 13.10 -1.10 11.47
N ASN A 113 13.21 -0.15 12.40
CA ASN A 113 14.02 -0.23 13.62
C ASN A 113 13.27 -0.73 14.88
N PHE A 114 11.97 -1.02 14.81
CA PHE A 114 11.18 -1.43 15.98
C PHE A 114 10.47 -2.78 15.85
N THR A 115 10.01 -3.11 14.65
CA THR A 115 9.15 -4.26 14.38
C THR A 115 9.66 -5.04 13.17
N MET A 116 8.94 -6.10 12.79
CA MET A 116 9.24 -6.82 11.56
C MET A 116 9.09 -5.96 10.31
N ASN A 117 9.67 -6.41 9.21
CA ASN A 117 9.57 -5.73 7.92
C ASN A 117 8.11 -5.44 7.55
N LEU A 118 7.88 -4.30 6.91
CA LEU A 118 6.61 -3.89 6.36
C LEU A 118 6.56 -4.16 4.86
N SER A 119 5.36 -4.32 4.31
CA SER A 119 5.10 -4.39 2.88
C SER A 119 4.01 -3.40 2.51
N SER A 120 4.10 -2.80 1.33
CA SER A 120 3.00 -2.01 0.78
C SER A 120 1.83 -2.91 0.42
N ASP A 121 0.63 -2.33 0.47
CA ASP A 121 -0.55 -2.89 -0.15
C ASP A 121 -1.55 -1.78 -0.47
N ARG A 122 -2.36 -2.01 -1.49
CA ARG A 122 -3.43 -1.11 -1.87
C ARG A 122 -4.52 -1.10 -0.80
N MET A 123 -4.98 0.09 -0.42
CA MET A 123 -6.05 0.30 0.55
C MET A 123 -7.41 -0.10 -0.02
N CYS A 124 -7.83 0.51 -1.13
CA CYS A 124 -9.21 0.39 -1.61
C CYS A 124 -9.33 -0.53 -2.84
N PRO A 125 -10.17 -1.58 -2.81
CA PRO A 125 -10.38 -2.46 -3.95
C PRO A 125 -11.23 -1.81 -5.05
N HIS A 126 -10.94 -2.14 -6.31
CA HIS A 126 -11.94 -2.25 -7.36
C HIS A 126 -12.45 -3.70 -7.39
N PHE A 127 -13.70 -3.90 -7.80
CA PHE A 127 -14.36 -5.21 -7.79
C PHE A 127 -14.53 -5.83 -9.19
N ASP A 128 -14.15 -5.09 -10.23
CA ASP A 128 -14.09 -5.55 -11.61
C ASP A 128 -13.26 -6.85 -11.77
N GLY A 129 -13.80 -7.82 -12.50
CA GLY A 129 -13.16 -9.13 -12.73
C GLY A 129 -13.02 -9.99 -11.46
N LYS A 130 -13.68 -9.61 -10.35
CA LYS A 130 -13.69 -10.35 -9.09
C LYS A 130 -15.09 -10.88 -8.78
N TYR A 131 -15.18 -11.79 -7.80
CA TYR A 131 -16.45 -12.33 -7.28
C TYR A 131 -17.34 -12.90 -8.39
N SER A 132 -16.74 -13.76 -9.23
CA SER A 132 -17.43 -14.37 -10.38
C SER A 132 -18.05 -13.34 -11.32
N ASN A 133 -17.34 -12.24 -11.57
CA ASN A 133 -17.71 -11.16 -12.49
C ASN A 133 -19.02 -10.45 -12.10
N LYS A 134 -19.43 -10.52 -10.83
CA LYS A 134 -20.68 -9.90 -10.33
C LYS A 134 -20.80 -8.42 -10.68
N PHE A 135 -19.67 -7.71 -10.69
CA PHE A 135 -19.61 -6.25 -10.84
C PHE A 135 -19.29 -5.80 -12.27
N ASP A 136 -19.12 -6.73 -13.19
CA ASP A 136 -18.77 -6.41 -14.57
C ASP A 136 -19.95 -5.68 -15.24
N GLY A 137 -19.65 -4.61 -15.97
CA GLY A 137 -20.65 -3.73 -16.57
C GLY A 137 -21.38 -2.77 -15.61
N TRP A 138 -21.15 -2.82 -14.29
CA TRP A 138 -21.79 -1.87 -13.35
C TRP A 138 -21.16 -0.48 -13.39
N LEU A 139 -19.90 -0.38 -13.84
CA LEU A 139 -19.21 0.86 -14.17
C LEU A 139 -18.87 0.84 -15.66
N SER A 140 -18.93 2.01 -16.31
CA SER A 140 -18.36 2.20 -17.64
C SER A 140 -16.84 2.03 -17.61
N ASP A 141 -16.22 1.83 -18.78
CA ASP A 141 -14.77 1.61 -18.84
C ASP A 141 -13.96 2.84 -18.38
N ASN A 142 -14.46 4.04 -18.64
CA ASN A 142 -13.86 5.28 -18.13
C ASN A 142 -13.91 5.35 -16.61
N GLU A 143 -15.08 5.07 -16.00
CA GLU A 143 -15.23 5.05 -14.54
C GLU A 143 -14.37 3.95 -13.88
N ARG A 144 -14.25 2.80 -14.56
CA ARG A 144 -13.44 1.66 -14.10
C ARG A 144 -11.96 2.01 -14.11
N GLU A 145 -11.44 2.60 -15.18
CA GLU A 145 -10.03 2.99 -15.24
C GLU A 145 -9.70 4.20 -14.38
N GLU A 146 -10.62 5.15 -14.23
CA GLU A 146 -10.46 6.24 -13.27
C GLU A 146 -10.26 5.70 -11.84
N LEU A 147 -11.13 4.78 -11.40
CA LEU A 147 -10.99 4.13 -10.10
C LEU A 147 -9.69 3.33 -10.00
N LYS A 148 -9.38 2.49 -10.99
CA LYS A 148 -8.15 1.67 -11.02
C LYS A 148 -6.87 2.50 -10.97
N HIS A 149 -6.83 3.61 -11.69
CA HIS A 149 -5.73 4.55 -11.67
C HIS A 149 -5.61 5.22 -10.30
N LYS A 150 -6.71 5.80 -9.79
CA LYS A 150 -6.65 6.60 -8.57
C LYS A 150 -6.25 5.79 -7.34
N VAL A 151 -6.73 4.55 -7.21
CA VAL A 151 -6.31 3.63 -6.12
C VAL A 151 -4.88 3.09 -6.27
N ARG A 152 -4.17 3.43 -7.35
CA ARG A 152 -2.76 3.10 -7.59
C ARG A 152 -1.84 4.33 -7.54
N THR A 153 -2.37 5.46 -7.06
CA THR A 153 -1.57 6.62 -6.63
C THR A 153 -1.17 6.46 -5.15
N ILE A 154 -0.25 7.28 -4.64
CA ILE A 154 0.29 7.11 -3.28
C ILE A 154 -0.77 7.13 -2.17
N GLY A 155 -1.82 7.92 -2.35
CA GLY A 155 -2.98 7.97 -1.43
C GLY A 155 -3.77 6.67 -1.40
N GLY A 156 -3.63 5.80 -2.40
CA GLY A 156 -4.20 4.47 -2.46
C GLY A 156 -3.36 3.36 -1.83
N HIS A 157 -2.14 3.65 -1.36
CA HIS A 157 -1.24 2.66 -0.77
C HIS A 157 -0.98 2.92 0.72
N ILE A 158 -0.83 1.83 1.48
CA ILE A 158 -0.48 1.83 2.90
C ILE A 158 0.51 0.70 3.18
N VAL A 159 1.22 0.76 4.31
CA VAL A 159 2.17 -0.27 4.73
C VAL A 159 1.65 -1.01 5.97
N PHE A 160 1.86 -2.33 6.01
CA PHE A 160 1.56 -3.19 7.15
C PHE A 160 2.69 -4.19 7.38
N PRO A 161 2.79 -4.80 8.58
CA PRO A 161 3.69 -5.93 8.82
C PRO A 161 3.57 -7.04 7.76
N ALA A 162 4.71 -7.38 7.14
CA ALA A 162 4.77 -8.21 5.93
C ALA A 162 4.73 -9.72 6.21
N HIS A 163 5.08 -10.14 7.43
CA HIS A 163 5.24 -11.55 7.77
C HIS A 163 4.16 -12.03 8.72
N LYS A 164 3.75 -13.29 8.56
CA LYS A 164 2.74 -13.92 9.41
C LYS A 164 3.19 -13.94 10.87
N LYS A 165 2.30 -13.56 11.78
CA LYS A 165 2.47 -13.66 13.22
C LYS A 165 1.22 -14.33 13.77
N ASN A 166 1.34 -15.60 14.17
CA ASN A 166 0.23 -16.43 14.70
C ASN A 166 -1.07 -16.41 13.86
N GLY A 167 -0.95 -16.45 12.53
CA GLY A 167 -2.09 -16.42 11.62
C GLY A 167 -1.79 -15.75 10.29
N PHE A 168 -2.82 -15.20 9.65
CA PHE A 168 -2.68 -14.35 8.47
C PHE A 168 -2.00 -13.02 8.81
N THR A 169 -1.30 -12.44 7.83
CA THR A 169 -0.95 -11.01 7.89
C THR A 169 -2.22 -10.15 7.85
N ILE A 170 -2.11 -8.87 8.22
CA ILE A 170 -3.24 -7.93 8.12
C ILE A 170 -3.77 -7.89 6.68
N ASN A 171 -2.87 -7.78 5.69
CA ASN A 171 -3.21 -7.79 4.25
C ASN A 171 -3.97 -9.05 3.85
N GLN A 172 -3.50 -10.22 4.29
CA GLN A 172 -4.18 -11.48 4.01
C GLN A 172 -5.56 -11.55 4.69
N ALA A 173 -5.65 -11.13 5.97
CA ALA A 173 -6.87 -11.24 6.75
C ALA A 173 -8.01 -10.37 6.20
N ARG A 174 -7.73 -9.14 5.74
CA ARG A 174 -8.75 -8.28 5.11
C ARG A 174 -9.27 -8.84 3.78
N GLY A 175 -8.41 -9.49 2.99
CA GLY A 175 -8.79 -10.03 1.68
C GLY A 175 -9.59 -11.32 1.76
N VAL A 176 -9.24 -12.22 2.69
CA VAL A 176 -9.97 -13.49 2.87
C VAL A 176 -11.25 -13.34 3.69
N SER A 177 -11.37 -12.27 4.48
CA SER A 177 -12.55 -12.02 5.29
C SER A 177 -13.75 -11.69 4.41
N ARG A 178 -14.80 -12.51 4.49
CA ARG A 178 -16.10 -12.26 3.82
C ARG A 178 -16.87 -11.09 4.43
N ILE A 179 -16.42 -10.58 5.57
CA ILE A 179 -17.01 -9.44 6.29
C ILE A 179 -16.29 -8.13 5.92
N ILE A 180 -15.02 -8.19 5.51
CA ILE A 180 -14.21 -7.01 5.16
C ILE A 180 -14.07 -6.87 3.64
N CYS A 181 -13.73 -7.95 2.93
CA CYS A 181 -13.56 -7.96 1.48
C CYS A 181 -12.65 -6.81 0.97
N ASP A 182 -11.49 -6.65 1.59
CA ASP A 182 -10.51 -5.59 1.32
C ASP A 182 -11.00 -4.13 1.52
N ARG A 183 -12.24 -3.90 1.99
CA ARG A 183 -12.75 -2.55 2.31
C ARG A 183 -11.87 -1.87 3.36
N PHE A 184 -11.13 -0.83 2.99
CA PHE A 184 -10.24 -0.12 3.90
C PHE A 184 -10.97 0.61 5.02
N ASP A 185 -12.14 1.20 4.75
CA ASP A 185 -12.98 1.84 5.77
C ASP A 185 -13.43 0.85 6.87
N LEU A 186 -13.82 -0.37 6.49
CA LEU A 186 -14.10 -1.44 7.45
C LEU A 186 -12.84 -1.91 8.20
N THR A 187 -11.69 -1.95 7.51
CA THR A 187 -10.40 -2.27 8.14
C THR A 187 -10.00 -1.20 9.16
N LEU A 188 -10.20 0.07 8.82
CA LEU A 188 -9.90 1.21 9.67
C LEU A 188 -10.80 1.26 10.90
N GLU A 189 -12.08 0.88 10.77
CA GLU A 189 -12.97 0.68 11.92
C GLU A 189 -12.46 -0.46 12.83
N CYS A 190 -11.93 -1.55 12.29
CA CYS A 190 -11.31 -2.60 13.12
C CYS A 190 -10.08 -2.08 13.88
N ILE A 191 -9.24 -1.26 13.23
CA ILE A 191 -8.07 -0.63 13.88
C ILE A 191 -8.52 0.35 14.96
N LYS A 192 -9.55 1.16 14.71
CA LYS A 192 -10.13 2.06 15.70
C LYS A 192 -10.65 1.31 16.93
N ARG A 193 -11.32 0.17 16.72
CA ARG A 193 -11.82 -0.68 17.81
C ARG A 193 -10.70 -1.31 18.60
N PHE A 194 -9.60 -1.71 17.96
CA PHE A 194 -8.41 -2.19 18.66
C PHE A 194 -7.89 -1.17 19.69
N TYR A 195 -7.75 0.11 19.32
CA TYR A 195 -7.33 1.16 20.26
C TYR A 195 -8.38 1.50 21.34
N LYS A 196 -9.58 0.93 21.27
CA LYS A 196 -10.64 1.08 22.27
C LYS A 196 -10.91 -0.20 23.04
N ASP A 197 -10.08 -1.23 22.87
CA ASP A 197 -10.29 -2.57 23.43
C ASP A 197 -11.67 -3.15 23.08
N GLN A 198 -12.14 -2.89 21.85
CA GLN A 198 -13.42 -3.35 21.32
C GLN A 198 -13.24 -4.45 20.29
N GLU A 199 -14.18 -5.40 20.27
CA GLU A 199 -14.17 -6.51 19.32
C GLU A 199 -14.53 -6.09 17.89
N SER A 200 -13.86 -6.72 16.92
CA SER A 200 -14.02 -6.52 15.50
C SER A 200 -13.72 -7.82 14.72
N PRO A 201 -14.14 -7.93 13.44
CA PRO A 201 -13.81 -9.09 12.61
C PRO A 201 -12.31 -9.37 12.46
N LEU A 202 -11.44 -8.38 12.72
CA LEU A 202 -9.99 -8.50 12.61
C LEU A 202 -9.27 -8.49 13.97
N SER A 203 -9.97 -8.52 15.12
CA SER A 203 -9.37 -8.41 16.46
C SER A 203 -8.15 -9.31 16.61
N LYS A 204 -8.32 -10.62 16.41
CA LYS A 204 -7.25 -11.61 16.56
C LYS A 204 -6.03 -11.28 15.70
N THR A 205 -6.24 -10.91 14.44
CA THR A 205 -5.15 -10.57 13.53
C THR A 205 -4.44 -9.29 13.98
N ILE A 206 -5.19 -8.23 14.30
CA ILE A 206 -4.62 -6.95 14.72
C ILE A 206 -3.82 -7.11 16.02
N THR A 207 -4.37 -7.82 17.01
CA THR A 207 -3.68 -8.10 18.29
C THR A 207 -2.37 -8.85 18.12
N ASN A 208 -2.24 -9.73 17.12
CA ASN A 208 -0.96 -10.39 16.83
C ASN A 208 0.14 -9.39 16.45
N TYR A 209 -0.21 -8.20 15.97
CA TYR A 209 0.69 -7.13 15.57
C TYR A 209 0.62 -5.92 16.51
N ASN A 210 0.29 -6.13 17.80
CA ASN A 210 0.24 -5.05 18.80
C ASN A 210 1.53 -4.22 18.83
N ASP A 211 2.70 -4.86 18.74
CA ASP A 211 4.01 -4.21 18.64
C ASP A 211 4.12 -3.16 17.52
N PHE A 212 3.40 -3.34 16.42
CA PHE A 212 3.28 -2.35 15.35
C PHE A 212 2.30 -1.24 15.70
N PHE A 213 1.12 -1.57 16.23
CA PHE A 213 0.11 -0.56 16.54
C PHE A 213 0.48 0.32 17.76
N ASP A 214 1.17 -0.25 18.75
CA ASP A 214 1.66 0.47 19.94
C ASP A 214 2.64 1.60 19.58
N LEU A 215 3.26 1.56 18.40
CA LEU A 215 4.13 2.64 17.90
C LEU A 215 3.38 3.97 17.75
N PHE A 216 2.08 3.92 17.50
CA PHE A 216 1.27 5.09 17.20
C PHE A 216 0.54 5.65 18.42
N VAL A 217 0.71 5.04 19.60
CA VAL A 217 0.12 5.43 20.89
C VAL A 217 -1.40 5.25 20.96
N ASP A 218 -2.14 5.86 20.03
CA ASP A 218 -3.59 5.77 19.94
C ASP A 218 -4.08 5.82 18.47
N PHE A 219 -5.40 5.78 18.29
CA PHE A 219 -5.99 5.83 16.95
C PHE A 219 -5.72 7.14 16.20
N ASN A 220 -5.64 8.27 16.91
CA ASN A 220 -5.36 9.56 16.29
C ASN A 220 -3.91 9.61 15.82
N GLY A 221 -2.96 9.12 16.63
CA GLY A 221 -1.57 8.97 16.23
C GLY A 221 -1.40 8.07 15.00
N TYR A 222 -2.18 6.98 14.89
CA TYR A 222 -2.19 6.13 13.70
C TYR A 222 -2.72 6.88 12.46
N VAL A 223 -3.84 7.59 12.63
CA VAL A 223 -4.46 8.39 11.57
C VAL A 223 -3.52 9.49 11.10
N ASP A 224 -2.88 10.20 12.02
CA ASP A 224 -2.01 11.32 11.72
C ASP A 224 -0.72 10.87 11.05
N PHE A 225 -0.11 9.80 11.56
CA PHE A 225 1.12 9.25 10.99
C PHE A 225 0.94 8.85 9.53
N PHE A 226 -0.18 8.20 9.16
CA PHE A 226 -0.42 7.72 7.79
C PHE A 226 -1.24 8.67 6.90
N HIS A 227 -1.48 9.91 7.36
CA HIS A 227 -2.26 10.92 6.65
C HIS A 227 -3.69 10.46 6.30
N LEU A 228 -4.41 9.89 7.26
CA LEU A 228 -5.75 9.32 7.11
C LEU A 228 -6.87 10.23 7.62
N GLN A 229 -6.60 11.50 7.95
CA GLN A 229 -7.58 12.41 8.56
C GLN A 229 -8.83 12.60 7.68
N ASP A 230 -8.71 12.45 6.36
CA ASP A 230 -9.86 12.56 5.46
C ASP A 230 -10.81 11.34 5.51
N PHE A 231 -10.35 10.21 6.06
CA PHE A 231 -11.14 8.99 6.27
C PHE A 231 -11.97 9.03 7.56
N VAL A 232 -11.80 10.07 8.38
CA VAL A 232 -12.56 10.27 9.60
C VAL A 232 -13.32 11.60 9.56
N ASP A 233 -14.46 11.66 10.25
CA ASP A 233 -15.19 12.90 10.46
C ASP A 233 -14.62 13.68 11.66
N GLN A 234 -15.19 14.86 11.92
CA GLN A 234 -14.82 15.74 13.04
C GLN A 234 -15.00 15.11 14.43
N ASN A 235 -15.78 14.02 14.54
CA ASN A 235 -16.01 13.28 15.78
C ASN A 235 -15.13 12.01 15.85
N GLY A 236 -14.17 11.85 14.94
CA GLY A 236 -13.31 10.67 14.83
C GLY A 236 -14.07 9.41 14.37
N GLN A 237 -15.24 9.54 13.75
CA GLN A 237 -15.97 8.42 13.15
C GLN A 237 -15.47 8.12 11.75
N ILE A 238 -15.42 6.84 11.38
CA ILE A 238 -14.99 6.44 10.05
C ILE A 238 -16.01 6.91 9.02
N LYS A 239 -15.56 7.52 7.93
CA LYS A 239 -16.38 7.80 6.75
C LYS A 239 -16.47 6.53 5.91
N PHE A 240 -17.58 5.81 6.05
CA PHE A 240 -17.80 4.58 5.31
C PHE A 240 -18.26 4.86 3.87
N SER A 241 -17.71 4.11 2.90
CA SER A 241 -18.07 4.23 1.47
C SER A 241 -19.40 3.54 1.12
N LEU A 242 -19.93 2.74 2.03
CA LEU A 242 -21.26 2.15 1.97
C LEU A 242 -21.89 2.23 3.37
N PRO A 243 -23.23 2.23 3.51
CA PRO A 243 -23.90 2.26 4.82
C PRO A 243 -23.32 1.21 5.76
N PHE A 244 -22.99 1.58 7.00
CA PHE A 244 -22.38 0.70 7.99
C PHE A 244 -23.38 0.33 9.08
N ASP A 245 -23.45 -0.96 9.43
CA ASP A 245 -24.41 -1.52 10.37
C ASP A 245 -23.75 -2.45 11.40
N ASN A 246 -22.52 -2.11 11.81
CA ASN A 246 -21.72 -2.93 12.73
C ASN A 246 -21.35 -4.30 12.15
N PHE A 247 -20.89 -4.32 10.90
CA PHE A 247 -20.40 -5.53 10.19
C PHE A 247 -21.47 -6.61 9.92
N ASN A 248 -22.76 -6.27 9.95
CA ASN A 248 -23.84 -7.23 9.75
C ASN A 248 -24.27 -7.35 8.27
N ARG A 249 -24.16 -6.27 7.49
CA ARG A 249 -24.47 -6.27 6.06
C ARG A 249 -23.36 -6.95 5.25
N PRO A 250 -23.69 -7.42 4.03
CA PRO A 250 -22.68 -7.72 3.03
C PRO A 250 -21.76 -6.50 2.79
N PRO A 251 -20.42 -6.67 2.78
CA PRO A 251 -19.48 -5.56 2.67
C PRO A 251 -19.33 -5.02 1.24
N LEU A 252 -19.74 -5.80 0.24
CA LEU A 252 -19.67 -5.42 -1.15
C LEU A 252 -20.92 -4.61 -1.57
N PRO A 253 -20.86 -3.83 -2.66
CA PRO A 253 -22.05 -3.22 -3.25
C PRO A 253 -23.12 -4.25 -3.61
N GLN A 254 -24.37 -3.92 -3.32
CA GLN A 254 -25.55 -4.74 -3.66
C GLN A 254 -26.30 -4.23 -4.89
N THR A 255 -26.06 -2.99 -5.31
CA THR A 255 -26.64 -2.39 -6.51
C THR A 255 -25.61 -1.60 -7.32
N ILE A 256 -25.93 -1.30 -8.58
CA ILE A 256 -25.12 -0.41 -9.43
C ILE A 256 -24.94 0.97 -8.76
N ASP A 257 -26.00 1.53 -8.19
CA ASP A 257 -25.94 2.81 -7.49
C ASP A 257 -25.04 2.78 -6.26
N GLU A 258 -25.05 1.68 -5.50
CA GLU A 258 -24.09 1.51 -4.40
C GLU A 258 -22.65 1.43 -4.90
N TYR A 259 -22.39 0.77 -6.03
CA TYR A 259 -21.03 0.70 -6.55
C TYR A 259 -20.56 2.06 -7.09
N LYS A 260 -21.44 2.83 -7.74
CA LYS A 260 -21.15 4.21 -8.13
C LYS A 260 -20.87 5.11 -6.94
N LYS A 261 -21.68 5.03 -5.87
CA LYS A 261 -21.43 5.76 -4.60
C LYS A 261 -20.10 5.38 -3.98
N TYR A 262 -19.79 4.08 -3.92
CA TYR A 262 -18.51 3.59 -3.43
C TYR A 262 -17.34 4.15 -4.25
N LYS A 263 -17.46 4.15 -5.59
CA LYS A 263 -16.46 4.69 -6.52
C LYS A 263 -16.21 6.17 -6.22
N GLU A 264 -17.24 7.01 -6.27
CA GLU A 264 -17.11 8.47 -6.04
C GLU A 264 -16.47 8.77 -4.67
N HIS A 265 -16.97 8.14 -3.61
CA HIS A 265 -16.42 8.37 -2.28
C HIS A 265 -14.96 7.89 -2.16
N THR A 266 -14.61 6.78 -2.80
CA THR A 266 -13.22 6.30 -2.85
C THR A 266 -12.32 7.30 -3.59
N LEU A 267 -12.76 7.81 -4.73
CA LEU A 267 -12.02 8.83 -5.50
C LEU A 267 -11.78 10.08 -4.65
N ASP A 268 -12.79 10.56 -3.93
CA ASP A 268 -12.68 11.71 -3.03
C ASP A 268 -11.68 11.47 -1.90
N LEU A 269 -11.75 10.31 -1.24
CA LEU A 269 -10.80 9.94 -0.18
C LEU A 269 -9.36 9.91 -0.70
N MET A 270 -9.12 9.30 -1.86
CA MET A 270 -7.77 9.23 -2.46
C MET A 270 -7.27 10.62 -2.86
N ASN A 271 -8.12 11.43 -3.51
CA ASN A 271 -7.76 12.79 -3.91
C ASN A 271 -7.41 13.66 -2.69
N ASN A 272 -8.17 13.56 -1.60
CA ASN A 272 -7.91 14.32 -0.39
C ASN A 272 -6.64 13.85 0.32
N ARG A 273 -6.42 12.54 0.44
CA ARG A 273 -5.18 12.00 1.00
C ARG A 273 -3.96 12.35 0.16
N ASN A 274 -4.05 12.30 -1.17
CA ASN A 274 -3.00 12.75 -2.08
C ASN A 274 -2.62 14.20 -1.83
N ARG A 275 -3.61 15.11 -1.77
CA ARG A 275 -3.37 16.53 -1.47
C ARG A 275 -2.75 16.73 -0.10
N ARG A 276 -3.16 15.94 0.90
CA ARG A 276 -2.59 15.98 2.25
C ARG A 276 -1.13 15.57 2.27
N ILE A 277 -0.79 14.48 1.59
CA ILE A 277 0.58 14.00 1.41
C ILE A 277 1.44 15.05 0.71
N LEU A 278 0.92 15.69 -0.35
CA LEU A 278 1.66 16.76 -1.03
C LEU A 278 1.93 17.94 -0.09
N LYS A 279 0.92 18.36 0.69
CA LYS A 279 1.10 19.45 1.66
C LYS A 279 2.13 19.11 2.74
N SER A 280 2.19 17.87 3.22
CA SER A 280 3.11 17.49 4.29
C SER A 280 4.58 17.43 3.88
N ILE A 281 4.87 17.34 2.58
CA ILE A 281 6.25 17.35 2.05
C ILE A 281 6.69 18.72 1.50
N THR A 282 5.76 19.64 1.29
CA THR A 282 6.03 21.01 0.82
C THR A 282 6.04 22.06 1.93
N SER A 283 5.58 21.69 3.13
CA SER A 283 5.55 22.56 4.31
C SER A 283 6.79 22.37 5.16
#